data_AF-L7F9H9-F1
#
_entry.id   AF-L7F9H9-F1
#
_cell.length_a   1.000
_cell.length_b   1.000
_cell.length_c   1.000
_cell.angle_alpha   90.00
_cell.angle_beta   90.00
_cell.angle_gamma   90.00
#
_symmetry.space_group_name_H-M   'P 1'
#
loop_
_entity.id
_entity.type
_entity.pdbx_description
1 polymer ?
#
loop_
_entity_poly.entity_id
_entity_poly.type
_entity_poly.pdbx_seq_one_letter_code
_entity_poly.pdbx_strand_id
1 'polypeptide(L)'
;MDAVSPLTACGLIAAVLFLVAVFFAFALCRAAGRPAPARQPQPPRAWDFTTEDWVDLPAGAKPGPGQMTPQQIEDADDLDLLYLSRPFDPATDPQWAAGRERLYDAARDHQKGDQA
;
A
#
# COMPACT_ATOMS: atom_id res chain seq x y z
N MET A 1 -50.16 -6.46 2.05
CA MET A 1 -48.84 -6.46 2.69
C MET A 1 -48.34 -7.88 2.64
N ASP A 2 -47.66 -8.23 1.55
CA ASP A 2 -47.25 -9.61 1.30
C ASP A 2 -46.02 -9.92 2.14
N ALA A 3 -46.20 -10.84 3.09
CA ALA A 3 -45.13 -11.33 3.95
C ALA A 3 -44.15 -12.14 3.08
N VAL A 4 -42.97 -11.56 2.82
CA VAL A 4 -41.88 -12.29 2.18
C VAL A 4 -41.39 -13.35 3.17
N SER A 5 -41.60 -14.62 2.82
CA SER A 5 -41.19 -15.76 3.66
C SER A 5 -39.69 -15.69 4.02
N PRO A 6 -39.30 -15.99 5.27
CA PRO A 6 -37.92 -15.87 5.74
C PRO A 6 -36.93 -16.77 4.96
N LEU A 7 -37.42 -17.85 4.36
CA LEU A 7 -36.67 -18.74 3.47
C LEU A 7 -36.20 -18.04 2.18
N THR A 8 -37.01 -17.13 1.65
CA THR A 8 -36.67 -16.35 0.45
C THR A 8 -35.65 -15.25 0.76
N ALA A 9 -35.74 -14.66 1.96
CA ALA A 9 -34.77 -13.67 2.44
C ALA A 9 -33.37 -14.27 2.66
N CYS A 10 -33.28 -15.47 3.25
CA CYS A 10 -32.01 -16.17 3.42
C CYS A 10 -31.35 -16.57 2.09
N GLY A 11 -32.14 -17.02 1.10
CA GLY A 11 -31.63 -17.35 -0.24
C GLY A 11 -31.04 -16.14 -0.97
N LEU A 12 -31.67 -14.98 -0.85
CA LEU A 12 -31.16 -13.72 -1.43
C LEU A 12 -29.86 -13.26 -0.77
N ILE A 13 -29.75 -13.35 0.56
CA ILE A 13 -28.53 -12.97 1.28
C ILE A 13 -27.36 -13.88 0.88
N ALA A 14 -27.58 -15.20 0.79
CA ALA A 14 -26.54 -16.14 0.37
C ALA A 14 -26.08 -15.88 -1.08
N ALA A 15 -27.00 -15.56 -1.99
CA ALA A 15 -26.67 -15.23 -3.38
C ALA A 15 -25.85 -13.94 -3.50
N VAL A 16 -26.17 -12.90 -2.72
CA VAL A 16 -25.41 -11.64 -2.70
C VAL A 16 -24.01 -11.86 -2.14
N LEU A 17 -23.86 -12.60 -1.04
CA LEU A 17 -22.55 -12.91 -0.47
C LEU A 17 -21.68 -13.74 -1.42
N PHE A 18 -22.28 -14.68 -2.14
CA PHE A 18 -21.57 -15.47 -3.15
C PHE A 18 -21.07 -14.59 -4.31
N LEU A 19 -21.90 -13.66 -4.81
CA LEU A 19 -21.49 -12.72 -5.87
C LEU A 19 -20.35 -11.80 -5.41
N VAL A 20 -20.40 -11.31 -4.17
CA VAL A 20 -19.31 -10.51 -3.58
C VAL A 20 -18.02 -11.33 -3.48
N ALA A 21 -18.10 -12.57 -3.01
CA ALA A 21 -16.94 -13.46 -2.90
C ALA A 21 -16.31 -13.77 -4.27
N VAL A 22 -17.12 -14.03 -5.29
CA VAL A 22 -16.64 -14.26 -6.67
C VAL A 22 -16.01 -13.00 -7.24
N PHE A 23 -16.60 -11.82 -7.04
CA PHE A 23 -16.04 -10.56 -7.51
C PHE A 23 -14.71 -10.25 -6.83
N PHE A 24 -14.62 -10.50 -5.52
CA PHE A 24 -13.39 -10.32 -4.75
C PHE A 24 -12.30 -11.29 -5.18
N ALA A 25 -12.62 -12.57 -5.35
CA ALA A 25 -11.69 -13.58 -5.87
C ALA A 25 -11.20 -13.22 -7.28
N PHE A 26 -12.10 -12.76 -8.16
CA PHE A 26 -11.74 -12.32 -9.50
C PHE A 26 -10.82 -11.10 -9.49
N ALA A 27 -11.08 -10.11 -8.64
CA ALA A 27 -10.22 -8.94 -8.46
C ALA A 27 -8.82 -9.33 -7.95
N LEU A 28 -8.74 -10.24 -6.98
CA LEU A 28 -7.47 -10.78 -6.46
C LEU A 28 -6.69 -11.54 -7.54
N CYS A 29 -7.35 -12.40 -8.32
CA CYS A 29 -6.71 -13.10 -9.44
C CYS A 29 -6.20 -12.12 -10.51
N ARG A 30 -6.93 -11.03 -10.77
CA ARG A 30 -6.50 -10.00 -11.74
C ARG A 30 -5.36 -9.14 -11.23
N ALA A 31 -5.29 -8.87 -9.92
CA ALA A 31 -4.19 -8.16 -9.29
C ALA A 31 -2.91 -9.03 -9.28
N ALA A 32 -3.03 -10.33 -8.99
CA ALA A 32 -1.91 -11.26 -9.00
C ALA A 32 -1.34 -11.55 -10.40
N GLY A 33 -2.17 -11.39 -11.45
CA GLY A 33 -1.79 -11.66 -12.85
C GLY A 33 -1.23 -10.47 -13.62
N ARG A 34 -1.17 -9.27 -13.04
CA ARG A 34 -0.46 -8.15 -13.64
C ARG A 34 1.00 -8.22 -13.19
N PRO A 35 1.94 -8.68 -14.05
CA PRO A 35 3.34 -8.41 -13.76
C PRO A 35 3.47 -6.90 -13.58
N ALA A 36 4.06 -6.47 -12.46
CA ALA A 36 4.46 -5.09 -12.29
C ALA A 36 5.20 -4.71 -13.58
N PRO A 37 4.77 -3.65 -14.30
CA PRO A 37 5.48 -3.25 -15.51
C PRO A 37 6.94 -3.08 -15.12
N ALA A 38 7.84 -3.75 -15.85
CA ALA A 38 9.27 -3.60 -15.62
C ALA A 38 9.56 -2.10 -15.63
N ARG A 39 9.86 -1.52 -14.45
CA ARG A 39 10.17 -0.10 -14.34
C ARG A 39 11.37 0.12 -15.25
N GLN A 40 11.15 0.76 -16.40
CA GLN A 40 12.27 1.24 -17.20
C GLN A 40 13.12 2.12 -16.27
N PRO A 41 14.46 1.98 -16.26
CA PRO A 41 15.31 2.83 -15.45
C PRO A 41 15.07 4.29 -15.87
N GLN A 42 14.30 5.02 -15.07
CA GLN A 42 14.16 6.45 -15.30
C GLN A 42 15.51 7.10 -14.99
N PRO A 43 15.91 8.13 -15.77
CA PRO A 43 17.07 8.91 -15.39
C PRO A 43 16.90 9.40 -13.95
N PRO A 44 17.96 9.33 -13.13
CA PRO A 44 17.87 9.76 -11.73
C PRO A 44 17.49 11.23 -11.71
N ARG A 45 16.44 11.56 -10.95
CA ARG A 45 15.91 12.91 -10.78
C ARG A 45 15.57 13.15 -9.32
N ALA A 46 15.48 14.40 -8.92
CA ALA A 46 15.00 14.80 -7.61
C ALA A 46 14.00 15.95 -7.75
N TRP A 47 13.00 15.98 -6.88
CA TRP A 47 12.13 17.12 -6.68
C TRP A 47 12.90 18.18 -5.91
N ASP A 48 12.98 19.40 -6.42
CA ASP A 48 13.57 20.54 -5.74
C ASP A 48 12.46 21.38 -5.10
N PHE A 49 12.47 21.47 -3.77
CA PHE A 49 11.45 22.22 -3.02
C PHE A 49 11.59 23.74 -3.16
N THR A 50 12.73 24.24 -3.65
CA THR A 50 12.94 25.67 -3.88
C THR A 50 12.30 26.10 -5.19
N THR A 51 12.41 25.28 -6.23
CA THR A 51 11.84 25.58 -7.55
C THR A 51 10.51 24.88 -7.81
N GLU A 52 10.08 23.99 -6.91
CA GLU A 52 8.88 23.16 -7.02
C GLU A 52 8.81 22.38 -8.35
N ASP A 53 9.94 21.78 -8.75
CA ASP A 53 10.05 21.04 -10.01
C ASP A 53 11.00 19.85 -9.92
N TRP A 54 10.90 18.93 -10.88
CA TRP A 54 11.83 17.80 -11.05
C TRP A 54 13.10 18.26 -11.75
N VAL A 55 14.24 18.08 -11.08
CA VAL A 55 15.57 18.32 -11.64
C VAL A 55 16.28 17.01 -11.95
N ASP A 56 16.90 16.93 -13.13
CA ASP A 56 17.71 15.79 -13.51
C ASP A 56 19.00 15.76 -12.69
N LEU A 57 19.34 14.57 -12.18
CA LEU A 57 20.60 14.33 -11.48
C LEU A 57 21.58 13.63 -12.42
N PRO A 58 22.88 14.01 -12.38
CA PRO A 58 23.92 13.20 -13.00
C PRO A 58 23.92 11.77 -12.43
N ALA A 59 24.34 10.79 -13.23
CA ALA A 59 24.44 9.41 -12.77
C ALA A 59 25.35 9.31 -11.54
N GLY A 60 24.82 8.76 -10.44
CA GLY A 60 25.54 8.61 -9.17
C GLY A 60 25.58 9.87 -8.29
N ALA A 61 24.98 10.99 -8.73
CA ALA A 61 24.83 12.17 -7.89
C ALA A 61 23.79 11.93 -6.79
N LYS A 62 24.03 12.52 -5.62
CA LYS A 62 23.08 12.55 -4.51
C LYS A 62 22.25 13.84 -4.59
N PRO A 63 20.98 13.84 -4.11
CA PRO A 63 20.18 15.05 -4.00
C PRO A 63 20.90 16.10 -3.15
N GLY A 64 20.80 17.36 -3.57
CA GLY A 64 21.26 18.50 -2.78
C GLY A 64 20.35 18.79 -1.57
N PRO A 65 20.74 19.75 -0.71
CA PRO A 65 19.85 20.26 0.32
C PRO A 65 18.54 20.79 -0.28
N GLY A 66 17.40 20.41 0.30
CA GLY A 66 16.09 20.81 -0.24
C GLY A 66 15.69 20.05 -1.50
N GLN A 67 16.30 18.90 -1.79
CA GLN A 67 15.90 18.01 -2.87
C GLN A 67 15.57 16.61 -2.36
N MET A 68 14.58 15.96 -2.96
CA MET A 68 14.19 14.57 -2.66
C MET A 68 14.05 13.73 -3.91
N THR A 69 14.58 12.51 -3.90
CA THR A 69 14.33 11.55 -4.98
C THR A 69 12.86 11.10 -4.98
N PRO A 70 12.35 10.53 -6.08
CA PRO A 70 11.03 9.92 -6.10
C PRO A 70 10.80 8.91 -4.98
N GLN A 71 11.81 8.08 -4.67
CA GLN A 71 11.71 7.11 -3.58
C GLN A 71 11.58 7.80 -2.21
N GLN A 72 12.34 8.87 -1.98
CA GLN A 72 12.25 9.61 -0.71
C GLN A 72 10.89 10.30 -0.53
N ILE A 73 10.25 10.72 -1.64
CA ILE A 73 8.88 11.25 -1.60
C ILE A 73 7.88 10.13 -1.30
N GLU A 74 7.99 8.97 -1.96
CA GLU A 74 7.13 7.80 -1.66
C GLU A 74 7.27 7.40 -0.17
N ASP A 75 8.50 7.34 0.35
CA ASP A 75 8.75 6.99 1.76
C ASP A 75 8.16 8.04 2.72
N ALA A 76 8.21 9.32 2.36
CA ALA A 76 7.62 10.40 3.14
C ALA A 76 6.07 10.36 3.14
N ASP A 77 5.47 10.08 1.98
CA ASP A 77 4.01 9.92 1.84
C ASP A 77 3.52 8.72 2.65
N ASP A 78 4.24 7.59 2.59
CA ASP A 78 3.93 6.39 3.39
C ASP A 78 4.00 6.69 4.90
N LEU A 79 4.98 7.48 5.33
CA LEU A 79 5.12 7.90 6.72
C LEU A 79 3.97 8.82 7.15
N ASP A 80 3.54 9.75 6.28
CA ASP A 80 2.43 10.65 6.56
C ASP A 80 1.10 9.88 6.65
N LEU A 81 0.87 8.93 5.74
CA LEU A 81 -0.28 8.01 5.82
C LEU A 81 -0.28 7.21 7.13
N LEU A 82 0.89 6.77 7.60
CA LEU A 82 1.01 6.09 8.89
C LEU A 82 0.69 7.04 10.05
N TYR A 83 1.18 8.27 10.02
CA TYR A 83 0.90 9.28 11.04
C TYR A 83 -0.58 9.65 11.12
N LEU A 84 -1.24 9.79 9.96
CA LEU A 84 -2.66 10.11 9.85
C LEU A 84 -3.59 8.92 10.13
N SER A 85 -3.05 7.70 10.17
CA SER A 85 -3.82 6.51 10.50
C SER A 85 -4.35 6.59 11.94
N ARG A 86 -5.54 6.01 12.19
CA ARG A 86 -6.06 5.94 13.55
C ARG A 86 -5.06 5.20 14.44
N PRO A 87 -4.81 5.68 15.68
CA PRO A 87 -3.96 4.96 16.62
C PRO A 87 -4.47 3.53 16.74
N PHE A 88 -3.60 2.57 16.43
CA PHE A 88 -3.93 1.17 16.58
C PHE A 88 -4.16 0.87 18.05
N ASP A 89 -5.35 0.36 18.38
CA ASP A 89 -5.65 -0.16 19.71
C ASP A 89 -5.60 -1.70 19.68
N PRO A 90 -4.59 -2.33 20.31
CA PRO A 90 -4.48 -3.78 20.38
C PRO A 90 -5.66 -4.44 21.09
N ALA A 91 -6.43 -3.72 21.90
CA ALA A 91 -7.63 -4.24 22.53
C ALA A 91 -8.81 -4.36 21.55
N THR A 92 -8.88 -3.51 20.52
CA THR A 92 -9.96 -3.53 19.52
C THR A 92 -9.60 -4.26 18.23
N ASP A 93 -8.31 -4.37 17.90
CA ASP A 93 -7.84 -4.87 16.60
C ASP A 93 -6.78 -6.00 16.71
N PRO A 94 -7.01 -7.06 17.50
CA PRO A 94 -6.01 -8.09 17.79
C PRO A 94 -5.54 -8.87 16.55
N GLN A 95 -6.36 -9.01 15.50
CA GLN A 95 -5.95 -9.69 14.26
C GLN A 95 -4.80 -9.00 13.51
N TRP A 96 -4.55 -7.71 13.79
CA TRP A 96 -3.49 -6.94 13.15
C TRP A 96 -2.15 -7.01 13.91
N ALA A 97 -2.14 -7.51 15.16
CA ALA A 97 -0.92 -7.63 15.97
C ALA A 97 0.15 -8.50 15.30
N ALA A 98 -0.26 -9.65 14.75
CA ALA A 98 0.64 -10.54 14.01
C ALA A 98 1.07 -10.00 12.64
N GLY A 99 0.31 -9.05 12.06
CA GLY A 99 0.70 -8.33 10.86
C GLY A 99 1.77 -7.28 11.16
N ARG A 100 1.69 -6.63 12.32
CA ARG A 100 2.65 -5.62 12.78
C ARG A 100 4.02 -6.21 13.10
N GLU A 101 4.07 -7.37 13.76
CA GLU A 101 5.34 -8.07 14.01
C GLU A 101 6.09 -8.32 12.69
N ARG A 102 5.36 -8.79 11.67
CA ARG A 102 5.91 -9.04 10.32
C ARG A 102 6.41 -7.76 9.63
N LEU A 103 5.72 -6.63 9.81
CA LEU A 103 6.15 -5.34 9.25
C LEU A 103 7.41 -4.80 9.96
N TYR A 104 7.49 -4.90 11.29
CA TYR A 104 8.69 -4.51 12.02
C TYR A 104 9.89 -5.39 11.70
N ASP A 105 9.68 -6.69 11.53
CA ASP A 105 10.72 -7.61 11.11
C ASP A 105 11.22 -7.29 9.69
N ALA A 106 10.30 -7.04 8.76
CA ALA A 106 10.64 -6.63 7.39
C ALA A 106 11.41 -5.30 7.36
N ALA A 107 11.01 -4.29 8.15
CA ALA A 107 11.71 -3.02 8.24
C ALA A 107 13.11 -3.18 8.87
N ARG A 108 13.26 -4.07 9.86
CA ARG A 108 14.55 -4.38 10.50
C ARG A 108 15.50 -5.08 9.53
N ASP A 109 14.98 -5.99 8.71
CA ASP A 109 15.76 -6.68 7.69
C ASP A 109 16.18 -5.74 6.57
N HIS A 110 15.32 -4.80 6.17
CA HIS A 110 15.66 -3.75 5.20
C HIS A 110 16.80 -2.85 5.70
N GLN A 111 16.76 -2.43 6.97
CA GLN A 111 17.84 -1.66 7.59
C GLN A 111 19.17 -2.42 7.69
N LYS A 112 19.13 -3.75 7.85
CA LYS A 112 20.34 -4.59 7.85
C LYS A 112 20.93 -4.79 6.45
N GLY A 113 20.08 -4.85 5.42
CA GLY A 113 20.51 -4.99 4.03
C GLY A 113 21.29 -3.78 3.52
N ASP A 114 20.90 -2.57 3.94
CA ASP A 114 21.58 -1.32 3.53
C ASP A 114 22.91 -1.04 4.27
N GLN A 115 23.27 -1.85 5.27
CA GLN A 115 24.53 -1.71 6.04
C GLN A 115 25.63 -2.71 5.63
N ALA A 116 25.39 -3.56 4.62
CA ALA A 116 26.35 -4.54 4.11
C ALA A 116 26.98 -4.10 2.77
#